data_AF-A0A8D8ID59-F1
#
_entry.id   AF-A0A8D8ID59-F1
#
_cell.length_a   1.000
_cell.length_b   1.000
_cell.length_c   1.000
_cell.angle_alpha   90.00
_cell.angle_beta   90.00
_cell.angle_gamma   90.00
#
_symmetry.space_group_name_H-M   'P 1'
#
loop_
_entity.id
_entity.type
_entity.pdbx_description
1 polymer ?
#
loop_
_entity_poly.entity_id
_entity_poly.type
_entity_poly.pdbx_seq_one_letter_code
_entity_poly.pdbx_strand_id
1 'polypeptide(L)'
;RNVPFIEPRFPYGNFADANRKSIADVAIEQYNQMKNQGRFFGLYFFLQPLVMITDLDLIKTIFITDFTYFPDRGVYHNFRDDPLSAHLFSLEGNKWRSLRARLTPTFTS
;
A
#
# COMPACT_ATOMS: atom_id res chain seq x y z
N ARG A 1 -16.56 3.68 -9.47
CA ARG A 1 -17.02 2.93 -10.68
C ARG A 1 -16.40 3.62 -11.89
N ASN A 2 -15.87 2.87 -12.87
CA ASN A 2 -15.03 3.34 -13.98
C ASN A 2 -13.64 3.88 -13.57
N VAL A 3 -12.93 3.14 -12.73
CA VAL A 3 -11.51 3.43 -12.45
C VAL A 3 -10.69 2.79 -13.58
N PRO A 4 -9.80 3.54 -14.28
CA PRO A 4 -8.86 2.94 -15.22
C PRO A 4 -8.06 1.86 -14.53
N PHE A 5 -7.83 0.71 -15.15
CA PHE A 5 -7.06 -0.37 -14.55
C PHE A 5 -6.24 -1.10 -15.62
N ILE A 6 -5.14 -1.71 -15.20
CA ILE A 6 -4.37 -2.61 -16.06
C ILE A 6 -5.01 -4.00 -15.98
N GLU A 7 -5.26 -4.63 -17.12
CA GLU A 7 -5.88 -5.95 -17.16
C GLU A 7 -5.03 -6.98 -16.38
N PRO A 8 -5.58 -7.61 -15.32
CA PRO A 8 -4.82 -8.52 -14.48
C PRO A 8 -4.69 -9.91 -15.11
N ARG A 9 -3.58 -10.60 -14.84
CA ARG A 9 -3.37 -11.99 -15.25
C ARG A 9 -3.64 -12.93 -14.09
N PHE A 10 -4.68 -13.76 -14.19
CA PHE A 10 -4.97 -14.77 -13.18
C PHE A 10 -3.84 -15.84 -13.12
N PRO A 11 -3.41 -16.30 -11.93
CA PRO A 11 -3.82 -15.86 -10.57
C PRO A 11 -2.97 -14.72 -9.99
N TYR A 12 -1.94 -14.25 -10.69
CA TYR A 12 -0.90 -13.35 -10.17
C TYR A 12 -1.27 -11.85 -10.17
N GLY A 13 -2.39 -11.48 -10.77
CA GLY A 13 -2.80 -10.08 -10.91
C GLY A 13 -1.90 -9.34 -11.90
N ASN A 14 -1.54 -8.10 -11.58
CA ASN A 14 -0.67 -7.26 -12.42
C ASN A 14 0.82 -7.45 -12.12
N PHE A 15 1.18 -8.23 -11.10
CA PHE A 15 2.57 -8.44 -10.67
C PHE A 15 3.15 -9.80 -11.10
N ALA A 16 2.60 -10.41 -12.15
CA ALA A 16 3.09 -11.70 -12.67
C ALA A 16 4.58 -11.70 -13.03
N ASP A 17 5.11 -10.56 -13.49
CA ASP A 17 6.50 -10.41 -13.91
C ASP A 17 7.48 -10.19 -12.73
N ALA A 18 6.98 -10.12 -11.49
CA ALA A 18 7.80 -9.99 -10.28
C ALA A 18 8.69 -11.22 -10.00
N ASN A 19 8.51 -12.32 -10.74
CA ASN A 19 9.43 -13.47 -10.73
C ASN A 19 10.73 -13.20 -11.51
N ARG A 20 10.75 -12.19 -12.39
CA ARG A 20 11.88 -11.88 -13.28
C ARG A 20 12.42 -10.46 -13.09
N LYS A 21 11.59 -9.55 -12.60
CA LYS A 21 11.91 -8.15 -12.31
C LYS A 21 11.62 -7.85 -10.84
N SER A 22 12.23 -6.80 -10.29
CA SER A 22 11.83 -6.37 -8.95
C SER A 22 10.39 -5.85 -8.95
N ILE A 23 9.70 -5.95 -7.81
CA ILE A 23 8.35 -5.39 -7.64
C ILE A 23 8.35 -3.87 -7.94
N ALA A 24 9.45 -3.18 -7.57
CA ALA A 24 9.61 -1.77 -7.84
C ALA A 24 9.67 -1.47 -9.34
N ASP A 25 10.43 -2.24 -10.12
CA ASP A 25 10.52 -2.06 -11.58
C ASP A 25 9.15 -2.29 -12.25
N VAL A 26 8.45 -3.35 -11.85
CA VAL A 26 7.09 -3.64 -12.35
C VAL A 26 6.13 -2.48 -12.03
N ALA A 27 6.19 -1.95 -10.80
CA ALA A 27 5.36 -0.82 -10.40
C ALA A 27 5.69 0.47 -11.18
N ILE A 28 6.98 0.72 -11.47
CA ILE A 28 7.43 1.87 -12.27
C ILE A 28 6.95 1.75 -13.71
N GLU A 29 7.00 0.55 -14.31
CA GLU A 29 6.49 0.29 -15.66
C GLU A 29 4.98 0.57 -15.73
N GLN A 30 4.22 0.03 -14.77
CA GLN A 30 2.77 0.26 -14.66
C GLN A 30 2.44 1.75 -14.45
N TYR A 31 3.18 2.43 -13.58
CA TYR A 31 3.05 3.88 -13.37
C TYR A 31 3.27 4.64 -14.68
N ASN A 32 4.35 4.36 -15.40
CA ASN A 32 4.66 5.07 -16.64
C ASN A 32 3.62 4.83 -17.74
N GLN A 33 3.01 3.64 -17.77
CA GLN A 33 1.92 3.32 -18.70
C GLN A 33 0.63 4.11 -18.40
N MET A 34 0.32 4.34 -17.12
CA MET A 34 -0.99 4.82 -16.68
C MET A 34 -1.01 6.25 -16.12
N LYS A 35 0.15 6.87 -15.86
CA LYS A 35 0.27 8.19 -15.19
C LYS A 35 -0.54 9.32 -15.83
N ASN A 36 -0.81 9.23 -17.13
CA ASN A 36 -1.55 10.25 -17.89
C ASN A 36 -3.06 9.94 -18.05
N GLN A 37 -3.55 8.82 -17.52
CA GLN A 37 -4.95 8.38 -17.71
C GLN A 37 -5.91 8.88 -16.63
N GLY A 38 -5.38 9.44 -15.53
CA GLY A 38 -6.18 9.93 -14.42
C GLY A 38 -5.33 10.19 -13.18
N ARG A 39 -6.00 10.53 -12.07
CA ARG A 39 -5.37 10.81 -10.76
C ARG A 39 -4.97 9.55 -9.99
N PHE A 40 -5.54 8.41 -10.37
CA PHE A 40 -5.25 7.09 -9.84
C PHE A 40 -5.75 6.01 -10.80
N PHE A 41 -5.25 4.79 -10.65
CA PHE A 41 -5.69 3.63 -11.41
C PHE A 41 -5.68 2.36 -10.56
N GLY A 42 -6.49 1.38 -10.96
CA GLY A 42 -6.64 0.10 -10.30
C GLY A 42 -5.57 -0.91 -10.74
N LEU A 43 -5.16 -1.73 -9.78
CA LEU A 43 -4.26 -2.85 -9.94
C LEU A 43 -4.77 -4.03 -9.11
N TYR A 44 -4.17 -5.20 -9.32
CA TYR A 44 -4.38 -6.39 -8.52
C TYR A 44 -3.03 -6.98 -8.13
N PHE A 45 -2.87 -7.27 -6.84
CA PHE A 45 -1.79 -8.12 -6.34
C PHE A 45 -2.41 -9.47 -5.97
N PHE A 46 -2.16 -10.49 -6.79
CA PHE A 46 -2.98 -11.70 -6.81
C PHE A 46 -4.47 -11.37 -6.96
N LEU A 47 -5.28 -11.71 -5.96
CA LEU A 47 -6.72 -11.47 -5.91
C LEU A 47 -7.07 -10.18 -5.15
N GLN A 48 -6.09 -9.51 -4.54
CA GLN A 48 -6.31 -8.30 -3.75
C GLN A 48 -6.34 -7.07 -4.67
N PRO A 49 -7.44 -6.31 -4.71
CA PRO A 49 -7.49 -5.06 -5.45
C PRO A 49 -6.61 -4.00 -4.77
N LEU A 50 -5.86 -3.26 -5.57
CA LEU A 50 -4.99 -2.17 -5.18
C LEU A 50 -5.30 -0.93 -6.01
N VAL A 51 -4.91 0.23 -5.49
CA VAL A 51 -5.00 1.51 -6.19
C VAL A 51 -3.61 2.15 -6.19
N MET A 52 -3.12 2.49 -7.38
CA MET A 52 -1.92 3.31 -7.54
C MET A 52 -2.34 4.75 -7.79
N ILE A 53 -1.83 5.66 -6.96
CA ILE A 53 -2.13 7.10 -7.05
C ILE A 53 -1.01 7.77 -7.86
N THR A 54 -1.40 8.60 -8.82
CA THR A 54 -0.48 9.28 -9.75
C THR A 54 -0.48 10.80 -9.54
N ASP A 55 -1.51 11.34 -8.89
CA ASP A 55 -1.68 12.77 -8.62
C ASP A 55 -1.07 13.17 -7.28
N LEU A 56 -0.15 14.15 -7.29
CA LEU A 56 0.57 14.59 -6.10
C LEU A 56 -0.34 15.21 -5.05
N ASP A 57 -1.36 15.95 -5.48
CA ASP A 57 -2.29 16.58 -4.54
C ASP A 57 -3.16 15.53 -3.84
N LEU A 58 -3.60 14.50 -4.56
CA LEU A 58 -4.31 13.36 -3.97
C LEU A 58 -3.43 12.57 -3.00
N ILE A 59 -2.15 12.36 -3.31
CA ILE A 59 -1.18 11.76 -2.38
C ILE A 59 -1.11 12.61 -1.09
N LYS A 60 -0.94 13.93 -1.21
CA LYS A 60 -0.90 14.82 -0.04
C LYS A 60 -2.20 14.76 0.76
N THR A 61 -3.36 14.77 0.10
CA THR A 61 -4.65 14.63 0.77
C THR A 61 -4.70 13.34 1.59
N ILE A 62 -4.34 12.20 1.00
CA ILE A 62 -4.39 10.89 1.67
C ILE A 62 -3.39 10.80 2.83
N PHE A 63 -2.16 11.25 2.64
CA PHE A 63 -1.10 11.11 3.66
C PHE A 63 -1.09 12.21 4.72
N ILE A 64 -1.77 13.34 4.51
CA ILE A 64 -1.76 14.49 5.43
C ILE A 64 -3.17 14.78 5.95
N THR A 65 -4.09 15.14 5.06
CA THR A 65 -5.44 15.58 5.45
C THR A 65 -6.29 14.43 5.98
N ASP A 66 -6.31 13.32 5.24
CA ASP A 66 -7.19 12.18 5.45
C ASP A 66 -6.46 10.97 6.05
N PHE A 67 -5.26 11.18 6.62
CA PHE A 67 -4.43 10.12 7.16
C PHE A 67 -5.16 9.23 8.19
N THR A 68 -6.11 9.81 8.94
CA THR A 68 -6.91 9.09 9.95
C THR A 68 -7.77 7.98 9.35
N TYR A 69 -8.14 8.08 8.06
CA TYR A 69 -8.86 7.06 7.31
C TYR A 69 -7.95 6.01 6.69
N PHE A 70 -6.66 6.31 6.49
CA PHE A 70 -5.65 5.43 5.88
C PHE A 70 -4.46 5.15 6.82
N PRO A 71 -4.67 4.68 8.07
CA PRO A 71 -3.57 4.41 8.99
C PRO A 71 -2.82 3.11 8.67
N ASP A 72 -3.46 2.20 7.94
CA ASP A 72 -3.00 0.83 7.71
C ASP A 72 -2.08 0.75 6.50
N ARG A 73 -1.12 -0.18 6.56
CA ARG A 73 -0.04 -0.29 5.57
C ARG A 73 -0.19 -1.50 4.64
N GLY A 74 -1.17 -2.37 4.91
CA GLY A 74 -1.44 -3.56 4.10
C GLY A 74 -0.32 -4.60 4.14
N VAL A 75 0.49 -4.60 5.21
CA VAL A 75 1.57 -5.56 5.41
C VAL A 75 1.05 -6.71 6.26
N TYR A 76 1.25 -7.93 5.77
CA TYR A 76 0.86 -9.14 6.50
C TYR A 76 1.56 -9.22 7.87
N HIS A 77 0.80 -9.58 8.91
CA HIS A 77 1.32 -9.94 10.22
C HIS A 77 0.47 -11.06 10.82
N ASN A 78 1.10 -11.93 11.60
CA ASN A 78 0.44 -13.01 12.34
C ASN A 78 0.92 -13.02 13.80
N PHE A 79 0.20 -12.33 14.67
CA PHE A 79 0.56 -12.27 16.09
C PHE A 79 0.54 -13.64 16.80
N ARG A 80 -0.25 -14.60 16.34
CA ARG A 80 -0.44 -15.89 17.02
C ARG A 80 0.75 -16.81 16.80
N ASP A 81 1.14 -16.98 15.54
CA ASP A 81 2.17 -17.97 15.16
C ASP A 81 3.53 -17.31 14.88
N ASP A 82 3.56 -16.00 14.59
CA ASP A 82 4.77 -15.20 14.42
C ASP A 82 4.66 -13.84 15.15
N PRO A 83 4.84 -13.81 16.48
CA PRO A 83 4.70 -12.58 17.26
C PRO A 83 5.64 -11.44 16.83
N LEU A 84 6.78 -11.74 16.21
CA LEU A 84 7.74 -10.74 15.73
C LEU A 84 7.23 -9.99 14.49
N SER A 85 6.35 -10.62 13.70
CA SER A 85 5.68 -9.95 12.58
C SER A 85 4.77 -8.80 13.03
N ALA A 86 4.36 -8.73 14.31
CA ALA A 86 3.43 -7.74 14.84
C ALA A 86 4.13 -6.52 15.46
N HIS A 87 5.06 -5.91 14.72
CA HIS A 87 5.79 -4.72 15.13
C HIS A 87 5.11 -3.41 14.69
N LEU A 88 5.66 -2.25 15.09
CA LEU A 88 5.09 -0.92 14.81
C LEU A 88 4.83 -0.65 13.31
N PHE A 89 5.60 -1.23 12.40
CA PHE A 89 5.45 -0.99 10.95
C PHE A 89 4.43 -1.90 10.25
N SER A 90 3.87 -2.89 10.93
CA SER A 90 2.97 -3.90 10.36
C SER A 90 1.64 -4.01 11.09
N LEU A 91 1.59 -3.62 12.38
CA LEU A 91 0.33 -3.51 13.11
C LEU A 91 -0.61 -2.50 12.45
N GLU A 92 -1.89 -2.77 12.59
CA GLU A 92 -2.98 -1.98 11.99
C GLU A 92 -3.96 -1.48 13.07
N GLY A 93 -4.74 -0.47 12.70
CA GLY A 93 -5.83 0.09 13.50
C GLY A 93 -5.41 0.54 14.91
N ASN A 94 -6.25 0.24 15.90
CA ASN A 94 -6.09 0.72 17.28
C ASN A 94 -4.83 0.18 17.97
N LYS A 95 -4.38 -1.04 17.62
CA LYS A 95 -3.16 -1.63 18.19
C LYS A 95 -1.93 -0.82 17.77
N TRP A 96 -1.85 -0.46 16.50
CA TRP A 96 -0.82 0.42 15.97
C TRP A 96 -0.84 1.80 16.65
N ARG A 97 -2.01 2.43 16.78
CA ARG A 97 -2.14 3.75 17.43
C ARG A 97 -1.63 3.73 18.87
N SER A 98 -2.00 2.71 19.64
CA SER A 98 -1.57 2.54 21.03
C SER A 98 -0.07 2.33 21.13
N LEU A 99 0.50 1.44 20.30
CA LEU A 99 1.94 1.18 20.33
C LEU A 99 2.75 2.42 19.93
N ARG A 100 2.31 3.16 18.90
CA ARG A 100 2.95 4.40 18.45
C ARG A 100 2.98 5.44 19.56
N ALA A 101 1.83 5.71 20.19
CA ALA A 101 1.74 6.71 21.26
C ALA A 101 2.68 6.42 22.45
N ARG A 102 2.90 5.14 22.76
CA ARG A 102 3.82 4.71 23.82
C ARG A 102 5.29 4.85 23.44
N LEU A 103 5.63 4.62 22.17
CA LEU A 103 7.02 4.66 21.70
C LEU A 103 7.48 6.07 21.28
N THR A 104 6.58 6.92 20.80
CA THR A 104 6.93 8.27 20.33
C THR A 104 7.78 9.07 21.34
N PRO A 105 7.44 9.13 22.64
CA PRO A 105 8.23 9.90 23.62
C PRO A 105 9.68 9.44 23.77
N THR A 106 9.97 8.15 23.50
CA THR A 106 11.33 7.60 23.59
C THR A 106 12.24 8.09 22.46
N PHE A 107 11.66 8.51 21.33
CA PHE A 107 12.39 8.95 20.15
C PHE A 107 12.27 10.45 19.87
N THR A 108 11.64 11.19 20.78
CA THR A 108 11.53 12.65 20.72
C THR A 108 12.17 13.23 21.98
N SER A 109 13.45 13.59 21.88
CA SER A 109 14.16 14.40 22.89
C SER A 109 13.86 15.88 22.73
#